data_AF-A0A7X8HHR7-F1
#
_entry.id   AF-A0A7X8HHR7-F1
#
_cell.length_a   1.000
_cell.length_b   1.000
_cell.length_c   1.000
_cell.angle_alpha   90.00
_cell.angle_beta   90.00
_cell.angle_gamma   90.00
#
_symmetry.space_group_name_H-M   'P 1'
#
loop_
_entity.id
_entity.type
_entity.pdbx_description
1 polymer ?
#
loop_
_entity_poly.entity_id
_entity_poly.type
_entity_poly.pdbx_seq_one_letter_code
_entity_poly.pdbx_strand_id
1 'polypeptide(L)' 'MSRFWSDHIHELVPYVPGEQPKQQLLKLNTNEHAYGPSPRVFAAIAAKNNDDLRLYPPYEASALLSAIAKKHNVATDQV' A
#
# COMPACT_ATOMS: atom_id res chain seq x y z
N MET A 1 -20.31 7.49 -24.84
CA MET A 1 -19.93 6.78 -23.61
C MET A 1 -21.02 5.79 -23.22
N SER A 2 -20.73 4.83 -22.33
CA SER A 2 -21.65 3.74 -21.95
C SER A 2 -22.91 4.26 -21.25
N ARG A 3 -24.10 3.80 -21.69
CA ARG A 3 -25.40 4.09 -21.04
C ARG A 3 -25.59 3.44 -19.66
N PHE A 4 -24.66 2.57 -19.27
CA PHE A 4 -24.74 1.84 -18.00
C PHE A 4 -24.01 2.56 -16.87
N TRP A 5 -23.44 3.74 -17.13
CA TRP A 5 -22.76 4.55 -16.12
C TRP A 5 -23.77 5.48 -15.46
N SER A 6 -23.61 5.69 -14.15
CA SER A 6 -24.42 6.66 -13.42
C SER A 6 -23.96 8.08 -13.74
N ASP A 7 -24.88 9.05 -13.59
CA ASP A 7 -24.58 10.47 -13.79
C ASP A 7 -23.42 10.95 -12.91
N HIS A 8 -23.32 10.43 -11.67
CA HIS A 8 -22.20 10.73 -10.79
C HIS A 8 -20.83 10.33 -11.38
N ILE A 9 -20.73 9.16 -12.02
CA ILE A 9 -19.49 8.73 -12.67
C ILE A 9 -19.21 9.58 -13.92
N HIS A 10 -20.24 10.07 -14.60
CA HIS A 10 -20.08 10.98 -15.74
C HIS A 10 -19.47 12.33 -15.36
N GLU A 11 -19.66 12.79 -14.13
CA GLU A 11 -19.17 14.09 -13.66
C GLU A 11 -17.77 14.03 -13.01
N LEU A 12 -17.24 12.83 -12.77
CA LEU A 12 -15.91 12.68 -12.16
C LEU A 12 -14.83 13.21 -13.10
N VAL A 13 -14.02 14.13 -12.58
CA VAL A 13 -12.73 14.48 -13.19
C VAL A 13 -11.70 13.45 -12.70
N PRO A 14 -11.09 12.65 -13.60
CA PRO A 14 -10.11 11.66 -13.21
C PRO A 14 -8.92 12.29 -12.48
N TYR A 15 -8.35 11.56 -11.52
CA TYR A 15 -7.07 11.95 -10.93
C TYR A 15 -5.99 12.03 -12.01
N VAL A 16 -5.29 13.17 -12.07
CA VAL A 16 -4.14 13.38 -12.94
C VAL A 16 -2.88 13.37 -12.06
N PRO A 17 -2.01 12.34 -12.16
CA PRO A 17 -0.76 12.34 -11.42
C PRO A 17 0.16 13.47 -11.89
N GLY A 18 1.00 13.97 -10.98
CA GLY A 18 2.07 14.89 -11.34
C GLY A 18 3.08 14.26 -12.30
N GLU A 19 3.90 15.10 -12.93
CA GLU A 19 4.94 14.65 -13.85
C GLU A 19 5.90 13.67 -13.14
N GLN A 20 6.21 12.56 -13.81
CA GLN A 20 7.22 11.60 -13.36
C GLN A 20 8.27 11.38 -14.47
N PRO A 21 9.49 11.91 -14.32
CA PRO A 21 10.54 11.75 -15.30
C PRO A 21 10.92 10.28 -15.53
N LYS A 22 11.20 9.91 -16.79
CA LYS A 22 11.69 8.56 -17.15
C LYS A 22 13.22 8.45 -17.10
N GLN A 23 13.92 9.57 -16.97
CA GLN A 23 15.38 9.64 -16.89
C GLN A 23 15.84 9.42 -15.44
N GLN A 24 17.09 9.00 -15.25
CA GLN A 24 17.68 8.94 -13.91
C GLN A 24 17.95 10.36 -13.40
N LEU A 25 17.11 10.83 -12.47
CA LEU A 25 17.20 12.12 -11.81
C LEU A 25 17.09 11.95 -10.29
N LEU A 26 17.49 12.97 -9.53
CA LEU A 26 17.15 13.03 -8.11
C LEU A 26 15.64 13.21 -7.95
N LYS A 27 14.96 12.17 -7.48
CA LYS A 27 13.50 12.13 -7.36
C LYS A 27 13.03 12.73 -6.03
N LEU A 28 12.23 13.80 -6.08
CA LEU A 28 11.71 14.52 -4.90
C LEU A 28 10.20 14.82 -4.98
N ASN A 29 9.50 14.30 -5.99
CA ASN A 29 8.13 14.71 -6.35
C ASN A 29 7.01 13.84 -5.75
N THR A 30 7.30 12.68 -5.15
CA THR A 30 6.29 11.73 -4.66
C THR A 30 6.37 11.41 -3.17
N ASN A 31 7.10 12.22 -2.39
CA ASN A 31 7.28 12.05 -0.93
C ASN A 31 7.81 10.66 -0.51
N GLU A 32 8.58 10.01 -1.38
CA GLU A 32 9.24 8.75 -1.03
C GLU A 32 10.35 9.00 -0.02
N HIS A 33 10.53 8.05 0.89
CA HIS A 33 11.61 8.11 1.85
C HIS A 33 12.95 7.82 1.16
N ALA A 34 13.98 8.65 1.43
CA ALA A 34 15.28 8.55 0.77
C ALA A 34 16.03 7.24 1.09
N TYR A 35 15.78 6.66 2.28
CA TYR A 35 16.35 5.37 2.67
C TYR A 35 15.37 4.23 2.39
N GLY A 36 15.92 3.07 2.05
CA GLY A 36 15.16 1.82 1.97
C GLY A 36 14.58 1.38 3.32
N PRO A 37 13.69 0.37 3.31
CA PRO A 37 13.10 -0.17 4.53
C PRO A 37 14.15 -0.90 5.40
N SER A 38 13.76 -1.23 6.63
CA SER A 38 14.60 -2.01 7.55
C SER A 38 15.06 -3.35 6.95
N PRO A 39 16.29 -3.82 7.20
CA PRO A 39 16.76 -5.15 6.83
C PRO A 39 15.82 -6.30 7.24
N ARG A 40 15.08 -6.12 8.34
CA ARG A 40 14.08 -7.08 8.83
C ARG A 40 12.90 -7.26 7.87
N VAL A 41 12.55 -6.21 7.11
CA VAL A 41 11.49 -6.26 6.10
C VAL A 41 11.93 -7.16 4.94
N PHE A 42 13.16 -7.00 4.44
CA PHE A 42 13.68 -7.86 3.37
C PHE A 42 13.72 -9.34 3.78
N ALA A 43 14.16 -9.64 5.01
CA ALA A 43 14.15 -11.00 5.53
C ALA A 43 12.73 -11.59 5.61
N ALA A 44 11.75 -10.79 6.08
CA ALA A 44 10.36 -11.23 6.18
C ALA A 44 9.72 -11.50 4.80
N ILE A 45 9.99 -10.63 3.81
CA ILE A 45 9.52 -10.82 2.43
C ILE A 45 10.15 -12.09 1.84
N ALA A 46 11.47 -12.26 1.98
CA ALA A 46 12.16 -13.45 1.48
C ALA A 46 11.59 -14.75 2.07
N ALA A 47 11.28 -14.74 3.37
CA ALA A 47 10.68 -15.89 4.05
C ALA A 47 9.25 -16.22 3.58
N LYS A 48 8.51 -15.24 3.05
CA LYS A 48 7.13 -15.40 2.57
C LYS A 48 7.00 -15.54 1.05
N ASN A 49 8.09 -15.40 0.31
CA ASN A 49 8.13 -15.65 -1.12
C ASN A 49 8.29 -17.15 -1.42
N ASN A 50 7.26 -17.94 -1.12
CA ASN A 50 7.24 -19.39 -1.26
C ASN A 50 5.85 -19.90 -1.71
N ASP A 51 5.64 -21.21 -1.73
CA ASP A 51 4.40 -21.86 -2.20
C ASP A 51 3.12 -21.42 -1.44
N ASP A 52 3.25 -20.77 -0.28
CA ASP A 52 2.11 -20.19 0.45
C ASP A 52 1.41 -19.07 -0.34
N LEU A 53 2.09 -18.45 -1.33
CA LEU A 53 1.51 -17.39 -2.16
C LEU A 53 0.28 -17.83 -2.98
N ARG A 54 0.04 -19.15 -3.12
CA ARG A 54 -1.20 -19.69 -3.71
C ARG A 54 -2.42 -19.55 -2.81
N LEU A 55 -2.21 -19.26 -1.52
CA LEU A 55 -3.25 -19.10 -0.52
C LEU A 55 -3.61 -17.62 -0.41
N TYR A 56 -4.89 -17.35 -0.12
CA TYR A 56 -5.29 -16.00 0.27
C TYR A 56 -4.60 -15.59 1.58
N PRO A 57 -4.27 -14.30 1.74
CA PRO A 57 -3.78 -13.78 3.01
C PRO A 57 -4.88 -13.89 4.09
N PRO A 58 -4.52 -13.84 5.38
CA PRO A 58 -5.49 -13.77 6.46
C PRO A 58 -6.43 -12.57 6.28
N TYR A 59 -7.75 -12.81 6.22
CA TYR A 59 -8.77 -11.80 5.96
C TYR A 59 -8.70 -10.60 6.94
N GLU A 60 -8.52 -10.88 8.23
CA GLU A 60 -8.52 -9.86 9.28
C GLU A 60 -7.18 -9.13 9.45
N ALA A 61 -6.10 -9.59 8.81
CA ALA A 61 -4.74 -9.07 9.05
C ALA A 61 -4.36 -8.97 10.55
N SER A 62 -4.88 -9.85 11.40
CA SER A 62 -4.85 -9.74 12.87
C SER A 62 -3.46 -9.53 13.48
N ALA A 63 -2.43 -10.13 12.89
CA ALA A 63 -1.04 -9.95 13.31
C ALA A 63 -0.52 -8.52 13.09
N LEU A 64 -0.93 -7.86 12.00
CA LEU A 64 -0.60 -6.47 11.71
C LEU A 64 -1.34 -5.53 12.66
N LEU A 65 -2.65 -5.72 12.81
CA LEU A 65 -3.48 -4.92 13.72
C LEU A 65 -2.92 -4.97 15.15
N SER A 66 -2.59 -6.17 15.64
CA SER A 66 -2.00 -6.35 16.97
C SER A 66 -0.63 -5.65 17.12
N ALA A 67 0.20 -5.66 16.09
CA ALA A 67 1.50 -5.00 16.11
C ALA A 67 1.36 -3.46 16.13
N ILE A 68 0.43 -2.90 15.36
CA ILE A 68 0.13 -1.47 15.35
C ILE A 68 -0.47 -1.03 16.68
N ALA A 69 -1.49 -1.76 17.17
CA ALA A 69 -2.15 -1.49 18.45
C ALA A 69 -1.13 -1.44 19.60
N LYS A 70 -0.24 -2.43 19.66
CA LYS A 70 0.87 -2.46 20.63
C LYS A 70 1.83 -1.28 20.49
N LYS A 71 2.21 -0.91 19.26
CA LYS A 71 3.13 0.21 19.01
C LYS A 71 2.54 1.55 19.48
N HIS A 72 1.25 1.73 19.28
CA HIS A 72 0.54 2.98 19.58
C HIS A 72 -0.16 2.97 20.95
N ASN A 73 -0.10 1.86 21.69
CA ASN A 73 -0.74 1.65 22.99
C ASN A 73 -2.26 1.91 22.95
N VAL A 74 -2.92 1.31 21.97
CA VAL A 74 -4.38 1.34 21.77
C VAL A 74 -4.94 -0.07 21.71
N ALA A 75 -6.27 -0.20 21.77
CA ALA A 75 -6.94 -1.48 21.57
C ALA A 75 -6.96 -1.85 20.07
N THR A 76 -7.00 -3.16 19.76
CA THR A 76 -6.92 -3.67 18.38
C THR A 76 -8.13 -3.25 17.52
N ASP A 77 -9.29 -3.01 18.14
CA ASP A 77 -10.51 -2.50 17.49
C ASP A 77 -10.47 -1.00 17.16
N GLN A 78 -9.38 -0.32 17.53
CA GLN A 78 -9.10 1.08 17.20
C GLN A 78 -8.07 1.22 16.07
N VAL A 79 -7.69 0.11 15.43
CA VAL A 79 -6.78 0.04 14.27
C VAL A 79 -7.56 -0.39 13.06
#